data_AF-A0A3C0DKS8-F1
#
_entry.id   AF-A0A3C0DKS8-F1
#
_cell.length_a   1.000
_cell.length_b   1.000
_cell.length_c   1.000
_cell.angle_alpha   90.00
_cell.angle_beta   90.00
_cell.angle_gamma   90.00
#
_symmetry.space_group_name_H-M   'P 1'
#
loop_
_entity.id
_entity.type
_entity.pdbx_description
1 polymer ?
#
loop_
_entity_poly.entity_id
_entity_poly.type
_entity_poly.pdbx_seq_one_letter_code
_entity_poly.pdbx_strand_id
1 'polypeptide(L)'
;QTMNKETRLWLITGLSSAAILREAAARLNQIEKLQVQVLPVENAFFGKTVTVTGLLTGSDISRALTVADIDAHDIVFIPDITLRSSETVFLDDTQIEDLKKTGHANIIVVPSCVSGLIDAVNSLNGGHNNV
;
A
#
# COMPACT_ATOMS: atom_id res chain seq x y z
N GLN A 1 6.85 24.46 -12.75
CA GLN A 1 5.91 23.40 -13.16
C GLN A 1 5.07 23.09 -11.93
N THR A 2 3.83 23.57 -11.89
CA THR A 2 2.98 23.59 -10.69
C THR A 2 2.49 22.18 -10.38
N MET A 3 2.97 21.55 -9.30
CA MET A 3 2.40 20.28 -8.83
C MET A 3 1.01 20.56 -8.25
N ASN A 4 -0.01 20.42 -9.09
CA ASN A 4 -1.40 20.72 -8.77
C ASN A 4 -2.30 19.48 -8.88
N LYS A 5 -1.73 18.28 -8.71
CA LYS A 5 -2.43 17.00 -8.88
C LYS A 5 -2.78 16.44 -7.51
N GLU A 6 -4.04 16.03 -7.34
CA GLU A 6 -4.48 15.29 -6.16
C GLU A 6 -3.73 13.95 -6.11
N THR A 7 -3.09 13.67 -4.97
CA THR A 7 -2.36 12.43 -4.75
C THR A 7 -3.29 11.41 -4.13
N ARG A 8 -3.62 10.37 -4.89
CA ARG A 8 -4.41 9.22 -4.44
C ARG A 8 -3.47 8.11 -3.98
N LEU A 9 -3.60 7.72 -2.72
CA LEU A 9 -2.77 6.74 -2.04
C LEU A 9 -3.61 5.56 -1.58
N TRP A 10 -3.20 4.35 -1.93
CA TRP A 10 -3.83 3.10 -1.53
C TRP A 10 -2.96 2.36 -0.54
N LEU A 11 -3.46 2.13 0.67
CA LEU A 11 -2.79 1.36 1.72
C LEU A 11 -3.25 -0.10 1.66
N ILE A 12 -2.35 -1.01 1.30
CA ILE A 12 -2.62 -2.45 1.31
C ILE A 12 -2.50 -2.99 2.73
N THR A 13 -3.49 -3.78 3.15
CA THR A 13 -3.49 -4.35 4.51
C THR A 13 -4.33 -5.61 4.61
N GLY A 14 -4.08 -6.43 5.63
CA GLY A 14 -4.98 -7.54 5.98
C GLY A 14 -6.26 -7.05 6.66
N LEU A 15 -7.32 -7.87 6.65
CA LEU A 15 -8.62 -7.50 7.24
C LEU A 15 -8.53 -7.09 8.71
N SER A 16 -7.63 -7.70 9.51
CA SER A 16 -7.50 -7.40 10.94
C SER A 16 -7.00 -5.98 11.21
N SER A 17 -6.18 -5.44 10.33
CA SER A 17 -5.57 -4.11 10.48
C SER A 17 -6.35 -3.01 9.75
N ALA A 18 -7.34 -3.38 8.93
CA ALA A 18 -8.10 -2.46 8.09
C ALA A 18 -8.86 -1.39 8.89
N ALA A 19 -9.46 -1.74 10.04
CA ALA A 19 -10.21 -0.78 10.85
C ALA A 19 -9.31 0.34 11.40
N ILE A 20 -8.15 -0.04 11.94
CA ILE A 20 -7.17 0.90 12.51
C ILE A 20 -6.59 1.80 11.42
N LEU A 21 -6.23 1.23 10.27
CA LEU A 21 -5.68 2.00 9.16
C LEU A 21 -6.72 2.92 8.52
N ARG A 22 -8.01 2.58 8.55
CA ARG A 22 -9.08 3.48 8.08
C ARG A 22 -9.20 4.71 8.95
N GLU A 23 -9.06 4.57 10.26
CA GLU A 23 -9.04 5.72 11.17
C GLU A 23 -7.84 6.62 10.90
N ALA A 24 -6.65 6.03 10.71
CA ALA A 24 -5.46 6.78 10.33
C ALA A 24 -5.65 7.49 8.97
N ALA A 25 -6.16 6.80 7.95
CA ALA A 25 -6.45 7.35 6.63
C ALA A 25 -7.45 8.51 6.69
N ALA A 26 -8.49 8.42 7.54
CA ALA A 26 -9.45 9.49 7.73
C ALA A 26 -8.80 10.77 8.28
N ARG A 27 -7.79 10.64 9.17
CA ARG A 27 -7.00 11.79 9.66
C ARG A 27 -6.08 12.35 8.58
N LEU A 28 -5.46 11.48 7.77
CA LEU A 28 -4.60 11.89 6.66
C LEU A 28 -5.38 12.60 5.55
N ASN A 29 -6.64 12.21 5.32
CA ASN A 29 -7.55 12.87 4.36
C ASN A 29 -7.96 14.29 4.76
N GLN A 30 -7.54 14.78 5.94
CA GLN A 30 -7.66 16.19 6.31
C GLN A 30 -6.59 17.06 5.65
N ILE A 31 -5.54 16.46 5.07
CA ILE A 31 -4.48 17.15 4.33
C ILE A 31 -5.01 17.49 2.94
N GLU A 32 -4.91 18.76 2.55
CA GLU A 32 -5.33 19.21 1.21
C GLU A 32 -4.56 18.46 0.12
N LYS A 33 -5.27 18.06 -0.94
CA LYS A 33 -4.73 17.34 -2.11
C LYS A 33 -4.19 15.93 -1.83
N LEU A 34 -4.48 15.35 -0.66
CA LEU A 34 -4.17 13.96 -0.35
C LEU A 34 -5.46 13.15 -0.15
N GLN A 35 -5.57 12.03 -0.86
CA GLN A 35 -6.65 11.08 -0.70
C GLN A 35 -6.09 9.69 -0.43
N VAL A 36 -6.18 9.25 0.82
CA VAL A 36 -5.76 7.94 1.31
C VAL A 36 -6.97 7.00 1.37
N GLN A 37 -6.85 5.86 0.70
CA GLN A 37 -7.83 4.76 0.69
C GLN A 37 -7.17 3.50 1.26
N VAL A 38 -7.91 2.75 2.07
CA VAL A 38 -7.43 1.47 2.63
C VAL A 38 -8.04 0.34 1.82
N LEU A 39 -7.19 -0.50 1.21
CA LEU A 39 -7.60 -1.69 0.48
C LEU A 39 -7.31 -2.94 1.31
N PRO A 40 -8.31 -3.47 2.03
CA PRO A 40 -8.16 -4.74 2.72
C PRO A 40 -8.08 -5.89 1.71
N VAL A 41 -7.08 -6.74 1.87
CA VAL A 41 -6.87 -7.92 1.03
C VAL A 41 -7.24 -9.18 1.80
N GLU A 42 -8.06 -10.02 1.18
CA GLU A 42 -8.34 -11.38 1.67
C GLU A 42 -7.17 -12.31 1.33
N ASN A 43 -6.67 -13.01 2.34
CA ASN A 43 -5.68 -14.06 2.15
C ASN A 43 -6.38 -15.32 1.61
N ALA A 44 -6.24 -15.61 0.31
CA ALA A 44 -6.74 -16.86 -0.25
C ALA A 44 -5.70 -17.97 -0.20
N PHE A 45 -4.41 -17.63 -0.10
CA PHE A 45 -3.31 -18.60 -0.10
C PHE A 45 -3.22 -19.41 1.21
N PHE A 46 -3.15 -18.72 2.36
CA PHE A 46 -3.16 -19.36 3.69
C PHE A 46 -4.57 -19.59 4.25
N GLY A 47 -5.59 -19.08 3.55
CA GLY A 47 -7.01 -19.21 3.91
C GLY A 47 -7.58 -17.96 4.57
N LYS A 48 -8.88 -17.74 4.37
CA LYS A 48 -9.59 -16.49 4.72
C LYS A 48 -9.63 -16.16 6.21
N THR A 49 -9.33 -17.13 7.07
CA THR A 49 -9.21 -16.94 8.53
C THR A 49 -7.92 -16.22 8.90
N VAL A 50 -6.92 -16.24 8.02
CA VAL A 50 -5.67 -15.49 8.17
C VAL A 50 -5.89 -14.06 7.68
N THR A 51 -6.03 -13.15 8.63
CA THR A 51 -6.41 -11.74 8.37
C THR A 51 -5.27 -10.76 8.65
N VAL A 52 -4.08 -11.26 8.98
CA VAL A 52 -2.89 -10.45 9.26
C VAL A 52 -2.19 -10.04 7.96
N THR A 53 -1.65 -8.83 7.95
CA THR A 53 -0.97 -8.25 6.78
C THR A 53 0.26 -9.04 6.35
N GLY A 54 1.10 -9.49 7.30
CA GLY A 54 2.39 -10.15 6.99
C GLY A 54 2.30 -11.54 6.36
N LEU A 55 1.09 -12.07 6.15
CA LEU A 55 0.89 -13.34 5.45
C LEU A 55 0.21 -13.17 4.09
N LEU A 56 0.00 -11.93 3.64
CA LEU A 56 -0.53 -11.66 2.31
C LEU A 56 0.48 -12.05 1.23
N THR A 57 -0.04 -12.60 0.14
CA THR A 57 0.75 -13.05 -1.01
C THR A 57 0.66 -12.07 -2.18
N GLY A 58 1.61 -12.17 -3.11
CA GLY A 58 1.61 -11.31 -4.29
C GLY A 58 0.38 -11.57 -5.15
N SER A 59 -0.04 -12.83 -5.29
CA SER A 59 -1.27 -13.20 -6.00
C SER A 59 -2.53 -12.58 -5.37
N ASP A 60 -2.64 -12.60 -4.04
CA ASP A 60 -3.79 -12.02 -3.34
C ASP A 60 -3.85 -10.49 -3.52
N ILE A 61 -2.69 -9.83 -3.41
CA ILE A 61 -2.57 -8.38 -3.61
C ILE A 61 -2.87 -8.03 -5.06
N SER A 62 -2.27 -8.73 -6.03
CA SER A 62 -2.48 -8.49 -7.46
C SER A 62 -3.98 -8.58 -7.83
N ARG A 63 -4.67 -9.61 -7.34
CA ARG A 63 -6.13 -9.74 -7.51
C ARG A 63 -6.89 -8.56 -6.89
N ALA A 64 -6.52 -8.12 -5.69
CA ALA A 64 -7.15 -6.97 -5.06
C ALA A 64 -6.91 -5.68 -5.85
N LEU A 65 -5.70 -5.49 -6.40
CA LEU A 65 -5.37 -4.35 -7.25
C LEU A 65 -6.16 -4.35 -8.56
N THR A 66 -6.37 -5.52 -9.19
CA THR A 66 -7.18 -5.63 -10.41
C THR A 66 -8.66 -5.34 -10.17
N VAL A 67 -9.19 -5.68 -8.99
CA VAL A 67 -10.58 -5.40 -8.62
C VAL A 67 -10.78 -3.95 -8.18
N ALA A 68 -9.75 -3.32 -7.63
CA ALA A 68 -9.77 -1.92 -7.27
C ALA A 68 -9.62 -1.03 -8.51
N ASP A 69 -10.33 0.10 -8.54
CA ASP A 69 -10.26 1.10 -9.61
C ASP A 69 -9.00 1.96 -9.44
N ILE A 70 -7.84 1.31 -9.58
CA ILE A 70 -6.50 1.90 -9.43
C ILE A 70 -6.00 2.34 -10.80
N ASP A 71 -5.54 3.59 -10.88
CA ASP A 71 -4.98 4.16 -12.11
C ASP A 71 -3.45 4.36 -12.05
N ALA A 72 -2.85 4.79 -13.16
CA ALA A 72 -1.41 5.01 -13.24
C ALA A 72 -0.87 6.22 -12.48
N HIS A 73 -1.76 7.06 -11.96
CA HIS A 73 -1.44 8.21 -11.13
C HIS A 73 -1.56 7.88 -9.64
N ASP A 74 -2.26 6.81 -9.31
CA ASP A 74 -2.38 6.29 -7.97
C ASP A 74 -1.06 5.69 -7.47
N ILE A 75 -0.86 5.84 -6.16
CA ILE A 75 0.27 5.30 -5.43
C ILE A 75 -0.24 4.16 -4.55
N VAL A 76 0.43 3.01 -4.56
CA VAL A 76 0.05 1.84 -3.77
C VAL A 76 1.15 1.54 -2.78
N PHE A 77 0.83 1.59 -1.49
CA PHE A 77 1.74 1.22 -0.42
C PHE A 77 1.55 -0.24 -0.03
N ILE A 78 2.62 -1.00 -0.18
CA ILE A 78 2.71 -2.38 0.24
C ILE A 78 3.61 -2.45 1.49
N PRO A 79 3.11 -2.97 2.62
CA PRO A 79 3.91 -3.15 3.82
C PRO A 79 5.05 -4.15 3.57
N ASP A 80 6.27 -3.80 3.96
CA ASP A 80 7.47 -4.65 3.80
C ASP A 80 7.32 -6.05 4.41
N ILE A 81 6.50 -6.18 5.46
CA ILE A 81 6.22 -7.46 6.14
C ILE A 81 5.51 -8.47 5.23
N THR A 82 4.95 -8.06 4.09
CA THR A 82 4.38 -8.99 3.09
C THR A 82 5.45 -9.66 2.23
N LEU A 83 6.68 -9.12 2.24
CA LEU A 83 7.81 -9.63 1.49
C LEU A 83 8.65 -10.55 2.38
N ARG A 84 9.35 -11.51 1.77
CA ARG A 84 10.40 -12.25 2.47
C ARG A 84 11.52 -11.29 2.86
N SER A 85 12.08 -11.46 4.06
CA SER A 85 13.10 -10.58 4.65
C SER A 85 14.15 -10.14 3.62
N SER A 86 14.19 -8.84 3.30
CA SER A 86 15.08 -8.18 2.33
C SER A 86 14.90 -8.51 0.85
N GLU A 87 13.89 -9.31 0.49
CA GLU A 87 13.62 -9.74 -0.88
C GLU A 87 12.52 -8.91 -1.53
N THR A 88 12.53 -8.85 -2.87
CA THR A 88 11.45 -8.29 -3.69
C THR A 88 10.36 -9.33 -4.01
N VAL A 89 10.31 -10.41 -3.23
CA VAL A 89 9.52 -11.61 -3.49
C VAL A 89 8.52 -11.83 -2.34
N PHE A 90 7.28 -12.13 -2.70
CA PHE A 90 6.20 -12.44 -1.78
C PHE A 90 6.27 -13.91 -1.31
N LEU A 91 5.44 -14.27 -0.33
CA LEU A 91 5.44 -15.64 0.23
C LEU A 91 5.11 -16.74 -0.79
N ASP A 92 4.39 -16.40 -1.86
CA ASP A 92 3.98 -17.27 -2.97
C ASP A 92 4.96 -17.26 -4.17
N ASP A 93 6.19 -16.76 -3.98
CA ASP A 93 7.22 -16.63 -5.03
C ASP A 93 6.89 -15.61 -6.14
N THR A 94 5.80 -14.86 -6.01
CA THR A 94 5.48 -13.74 -6.89
C THR A 94 6.50 -12.61 -6.69
N GLN A 95 6.98 -12.00 -7.77
CA GLN A 95 7.86 -10.83 -7.69
C GLN A 95 7.06 -9.53 -7.63
N ILE A 96 7.59 -8.53 -6.90
CA ILE A 96 6.99 -7.19 -6.85
C ILE A 96 6.97 -6.50 -8.22
N GLU A 97 7.91 -6.83 -9.10
CA GLU A 97 7.92 -6.31 -10.47
C GLU A 97 6.70 -6.76 -11.27
N ASP A 98 6.20 -7.97 -11.02
CA ASP A 98 5.02 -8.49 -11.71
C ASP A 98 3.74 -7.82 -11.20
N LEU A 99 3.69 -7.47 -9.91
CA LEU A 99 2.63 -6.60 -9.38
C LEU A 99 2.67 -5.21 -10.01
N LYS A 100 3.84 -4.61 -10.17
CA LYS A 100 4.00 -3.29 -10.81
C LYS A 100 3.51 -3.29 -12.26
N LYS A 101 3.75 -4.39 -13.00
CA LYS A 101 3.25 -4.56 -14.36
C LYS A 101 1.73 -4.76 -14.40
N THR A 102 1.18 -5.56 -13.49
CA THR A 102 -0.24 -5.96 -13.50
C THR A 102 -1.16 -4.83 -13.01
N GLY A 103 -0.77 -4.16 -11.93
CA GLY A 103 -1.58 -3.12 -11.29
C GLY A 103 -1.56 -1.77 -11.98
N HIS A 104 -0.69 -1.57 -12.98
CA HIS A 104 -0.48 -0.29 -13.68
C HIS A 104 -0.28 0.90 -12.74
N ALA A 105 0.14 0.69 -11.49
CA ALA A 105 0.18 1.69 -10.44
C ALA A 105 1.59 1.86 -9.86
N ASN A 106 1.83 3.00 -9.21
CA ASN A 106 3.11 3.29 -8.57
C ASN A 106 3.21 2.56 -7.22
N ILE A 107 3.71 1.32 -7.25
CA ILE A 107 3.88 0.51 -6.05
C ILE A 107 5.15 0.89 -5.30
N ILE A 108 4.98 1.28 -4.02
CA ILE A 108 6.05 1.64 -3.09
C ILE A 108 5.98 0.69 -1.89
N VAL A 109 7.11 0.10 -1.53
CA VAL A 109 7.23 -0.72 -0.32
C VAL A 109 7.50 0.21 0.85
N VAL A 110 6.70 0.08 1.91
CA VAL A 110 6.83 0.91 3.11
C VAL A 110 7.07 0.03 4.34
N PRO A 111 7.89 0.45 5.30
CA PRO A 111 8.04 -0.26 6.56
C PRO A 111 6.70 -0.40 7.27
N SER A 112 6.43 -1.57 7.84
CA SER A 112 5.17 -1.89 8.55
C SER A 112 5.02 -1.19 9.91
N CYS A 113 5.85 -0.20 10.17
CA CYS A 113 5.86 0.62 11.38
C CYS A 113 5.07 1.92 11.16
N VAL A 114 4.52 2.47 12.24
CA VAL A 114 3.80 3.76 12.21
C VAL A 114 4.68 4.88 11.64
N SER A 115 5.98 4.88 11.95
CA SER A 115 6.95 5.82 11.39
C SER A 115 7.05 5.69 9.86
N GLY A 116 7.06 4.47 9.32
CA GLY A 116 7.14 4.22 7.88
C GLY A 116 5.96 4.81 7.13
N LEU A 117 4.75 4.75 7.70
CA LEU A 117 3.57 5.38 7.13
C LEU A 117 3.69 6.92 7.12
N ILE A 118 4.14 7.50 8.24
CA ILE A 118 4.32 8.95 8.38
C ILE A 118 5.39 9.46 7.41
N ASP A 119 6.54 8.79 7.33
CA ASP A 119 7.64 9.15 6.44
C ASP A 119 7.23 9.06 4.97
N ALA A 120 6.47 8.03 4.60
CA ALA A 120 6.00 7.86 3.25
C ALA A 120 4.99 8.96 2.86
N VAL A 121 4.07 9.33 3.75
CA VAL A 121 3.15 10.46 3.52
C VAL A 121 3.91 11.80 3.47
N ASN A 122 4.91 11.99 4.33
CA ASN A 122 5.75 13.19 4.31
C ASN A 122 6.58 13.30 3.03
N SER A 123 7.06 12.17 2.50
CA SER A 123 7.80 12.12 1.23
C SER A 123 6.93 12.55 0.04
N LEU A 124 5.62 12.32 0.11
CA LEU A 124 4.66 12.75 -0.91
C LEU A 124 4.26 14.23 -0.79
N ASN A 125 4.18 14.75 0.44
CA ASN A 125 3.81 16.15 0.70
C ASN A 125 5.00 17.12 0.67
N GLY A 126 6.21 16.61 0.92
CA GLY A 126 7.40 17.39 1.17
C GLY A 126 8.58 16.94 0.30
N GLY A 127 8.64 17.46 -0.92
CA GLY A 127 9.91 17.61 -1.63
C GLY A 127 10.87 18.64 -1.01
N HIS A 128 10.73 18.96 0.27
CA HIS A 128 11.66 19.79 1.05
C HIS A 128 11.50 19.54 2.56
N ASN A 129 12.62 19.21 3.20
CA ASN A 129 12.96 19.22 4.65
C ASN A 129 13.39 17.83 5.13
N ASN A 130 14.60 17.55 5.59
CA ASN A 130 15.85 18.29 5.75
C ASN A 130 16.89 17.26 6.23
N VAL A 131 18.06 17.13 5.59
CA VAL A 131 19.42 17.23 6.17
C VAL A 131 20.47 17.10 5.07
#